data_AF-W1PJW7-F1
#
_entry.id   AF-W1PJW7-F1
#
_cell.length_a   1.000
_cell.length_b   1.000
_cell.length_c   1.000
_cell.angle_alpha   90.00
_cell.angle_beta   90.00
_cell.angle_gamma   90.00
#
_symmetry.space_group_name_H-M   'P 1'
#
loop_
_entity.id
_entity.type
_entity.pdbx_description
1 polymer ?
#
loop_
_entity_poly.entity_id
_entity_poly.type
_entity_poly.pdbx_seq_one_letter_code
_entity_poly.pdbx_strand_id
1 'polypeptide(L)' 'MNQITKNLACEWAKDSIRNKSVTPWVIRTPLAEQFIAKEDYSKMVVYDRTPLRRLGEAEEVSPLVAFLC' A
#
# COMPACT_ATOMS: atom_id res chain seq x y z
N MET A 1 -10.15 -4.33 4.68
CA MET A 1 -9.11 -5.33 4.32
C MET A 1 -8.45 -6.00 5.53
N ASN A 2 -8.39 -5.34 6.70
CA ASN A 2 -7.68 -5.87 7.87
C ASN A 2 -8.26 -7.15 8.51
N GLN A 3 -9.55 -7.43 8.31
CA GLN A 3 -10.20 -8.60 8.93
C GLN A 3 -9.82 -9.92 8.25
N ILE A 4 -9.81 -9.96 6.92
CA ILE A 4 -9.45 -11.17 6.15
C ILE A 4 -8.02 -11.60 6.47
N THR A 5 -7.07 -10.67 6.46
CA THR A 5 -5.66 -10.99 6.75
C THR A 5 -5.51 -11.63 8.13
N LYS A 6 -6.17 -11.07 9.15
CA LYS A 6 -6.12 -11.59 10.53
C LYS A 6 -6.79 -12.95 10.66
N ASN A 7 -7.98 -13.12 10.10
CA ASN A 7 -8.74 -14.36 10.22
C ASN A 7 -7.96 -15.53 9.59
N LEU A 8 -7.46 -15.34 8.36
CA LEU A 8 -6.68 -16.37 7.67
C LEU A 8 -5.32 -16.61 8.33
N ALA A 9 -4.68 -15.58 8.90
CA ALA A 9 -3.46 -15.76 9.68
C ALA A 9 -3.69 -16.65 10.90
N CYS A 10 -4.80 -16.46 11.63
CA CYS A 10 -5.15 -17.31 12.77
C CYS A 10 -5.53 -18.72 12.33
N GLU A 11 -6.32 -18.86 11.27
CA GLU A 11 -6.81 -20.16 10.79
C GLU A 11 -5.68 -21.06 10.28
N TRP A 12 -4.73 -20.50 9.52
CA TRP A 12 -3.69 -21.26 8.84
C TRP A 12 -2.34 -21.29 9.58
N ALA A 13 -2.24 -20.62 10.73
CA ALA A 13 -1.03 -20.67 11.56
C ALA A 13 -0.65 -22.10 11.96
N LYS A 14 -1.65 -22.97 12.22
CA LYS A 14 -1.43 -24.39 12.54
C LYS A 14 -0.75 -25.16 11.42
N ASP A 15 -0.92 -24.71 10.17
CA ASP A 15 -0.34 -25.30 8.98
C ASP A 15 1.01 -24.64 8.63
N SER A 16 1.56 -23.81 9.53
CA SER A 16 2.79 -23.03 9.34
C SER A 16 2.74 -22.05 8.15
N ILE A 17 1.54 -21.63 7.74
CA ILE A 17 1.33 -20.66 6.67
C ILE A 17 1.24 -19.26 7.27
N ARG A 18 2.05 -18.32 6.75
CA ARG A 18 2.04 -16.91 7.15
C ARG A 18 1.20 -16.08 6.19
N ASN A 19 0.14 -15.44 6.71
CA ASN A 19 -0.62 -14.45 5.96
C ASN A 19 -0.32 -13.03 6.47
N LYS A 20 0.04 -12.12 5.56
CA LYS A 20 0.44 -10.74 5.87
C LYS A 20 -0.14 -9.80 4.82
N SER A 21 -0.21 -8.51 5.14
CA SER A 21 -0.71 -7.48 4.22
C SER A 21 0.16 -6.23 4.34
N VAL A 22 0.43 -5.60 3.20
CA VAL A 22 1.02 -4.26 3.10
C VAL A 22 -0.08 -3.33 2.62
N THR A 23 -0.19 -2.15 3.25
CA THR A 23 -1.18 -1.13 2.90
C THR A 23 -0.49 0.14 2.43
N PRO A 24 -0.09 0.24 1.15
CA PRO A 24 0.47 1.45 0.60
C PRO A 24 -0.56 2.60 0.61
N TRP A 25 -0.05 3.83 0.69
CA TRP A 25 -0.83 5.01 0.32
C TRP A 25 -0.81 5.18 -1.20
N VAL A 26 -1.02 6.38 -1.73
CA VAL A 26 -0.99 6.63 -3.18
C VAL A 26 0.41 6.37 -3.73
N ILE A 27 0.52 5.33 -4.57
CA ILE A 27 1.73 4.95 -5.27
C ILE A 27 1.62 5.35 -6.75
N ARG A 28 2.69 5.90 -7.30
CA ARG A 28 2.79 6.20 -8.73
C ARG A 28 2.76 4.89 -9.52
N THR A 29 1.71 4.74 -10.30
CA THR A 29 1.49 3.59 -11.18
C THR A 29 0.79 4.08 -12.44
N PRO A 30 0.94 3.42 -13.60
CA PRO A 30 0.25 3.82 -14.83
C PRO A 30 -1.28 3.96 -14.66
N LEU A 31 -1.89 3.11 -13.83
CA LEU A 31 -3.32 3.18 -13.51
C LEU A 31 -3.69 4.46 -12.74
N ALA A 32 -2.82 4.91 -11.84
CA ALA A 32 -3.08 6.07 -10.98
C ALA A 32 -2.76 7.42 -11.67
N GLU A 33 -2.01 7.42 -12.77
CA GLU A 33 -1.55 8.65 -13.45
C GLU A 33 -2.69 9.60 -13.83
N GLN A 34 -3.80 9.06 -14.35
CA GLN A 34 -4.96 9.87 -14.74
C GLN A 34 -5.60 10.62 -13.57
N PHE A 35 -5.53 10.05 -12.35
CA PHE A 35 -6.04 10.68 -11.14
C PHE A 35 -5.02 11.68 -10.57
N ILE A 36 -3.74 11.32 -10.58
CA ILE A 36 -2.62 12.16 -10.12
C ILE A 36 -2.46 13.41 -10.99
N ALA A 37 -2.73 13.33 -12.29
CA ALA A 37 -2.64 14.47 -13.22
C ALA A 37 -3.66 15.59 -12.91
N LYS A 38 -4.71 15.30 -12.13
CA LYS A 38 -5.66 16.32 -11.68
C LYS A 38 -5.04 17.14 -10.57
N GLU A 39 -4.85 18.43 -10.82
CA GLU A 39 -4.13 19.33 -9.91
C GLU A 39 -4.74 19.35 -8.50
N ASP A 40 -6.07 19.36 -8.38
CA ASP A 40 -6.76 19.33 -7.08
C ASP A 40 -6.50 18.03 -6.31
N TYR A 41 -6.48 16.90 -7.01
CA TYR A 41 -6.22 15.60 -6.39
C TYR A 41 -4.76 15.51 -5.94
N SER A 42 -3.82 15.94 -6.79
CA SER A 42 -2.40 16.01 -6.44
C SER A 42 -2.18 16.94 -5.25
N LYS A 43 -2.82 18.11 -5.22
CA LYS A 43 -2.75 19.05 -4.08
C LYS A 43 -3.20 18.40 -2.78
N MET A 44 -4.41 17.83 -2.80
CA MET A 44 -5.00 17.17 -1.63
C MET A 44 -4.15 15.98 -1.15
N VAL A 45 -3.72 15.11 -2.08
CA VAL A 45 -2.99 13.89 -1.72
C VAL A 45 -1.59 14.25 -1.23
N VAL A 46 -0.85 15.07 -1.97
CA VAL A 46 0.57 15.32 -1.71
C VAL A 46 0.73 16.33 -0.58
N TYR A 47 0.13 17.51 -0.67
CA TYR A 47 0.43 18.60 0.26
C TYR A 47 -0.42 18.56 1.54
N ASP A 48 -1.71 18.21 1.43
CA ASP A 48 -2.62 18.31 2.57
C ASP A 48 -2.65 17.05 3.44
N ARG A 49 -2.43 15.87 2.86
CA ARG A 49 -2.66 14.58 3.53
C ARG A 49 -1.44 13.69 3.65
N THR A 50 -0.39 13.91 2.86
CA THR A 50 0.83 13.08 2.91
C THR A 50 1.93 13.82 3.66
N PRO A 51 2.36 13.36 4.85
CA PRO A 51 3.41 14.03 5.63
C PRO A 51 4.73 14.21 4.87
N LEU A 52 5.10 13.24 4.03
CA LEU A 52 6.31 13.29 3.21
C LEU A 52 6.18 14.18 1.96
N ARG A 53 4.99 14.74 1.70
CA ARG A 53 4.71 15.66 0.58
C ARG A 53 5.20 15.16 -0.78
N ARG A 54 5.10 13.86 -1.00
CA ARG A 54 5.38 13.20 -2.27
C ARG A 54 4.54 11.94 -2.41
N LEU A 55 4.42 11.45 -3.64
CA LEU A 55 3.88 10.13 -3.91
C LEU A 55 4.91 9.06 -3.54
N GLY A 56 4.42 7.87 -3.22
CA GLY A 56 5.29 6.69 -3.10
C GLY A 56 5.57 6.09 -4.48
N GLU A 57 6.66 5.35 -4.57
CA GLU A 57 7.06 4.59 -5.76
C GLU A 57 6.90 3.07 -5.52
N ALA A 58 6.77 2.29 -6.58
CA ALA A 58 6.52 0.85 -6.47
C ALA A 58 7.71 0.11 -5.79
N GLU A 59 8.91 0.61 -6.01
CA GLU A 59 10.18 0.15 -5.45
C GLU A 59 10.28 0.37 -3.93
N GLU A 60 9.42 1.21 -3.35
CA GLU A 60 9.32 1.39 -1.89
C GLU A 60 8.43 0.30 -1.26
N VAL A 61 7.51 -0.29 -2.03
CA VAL A 61 6.59 -1.34 -1.57
C VAL A 61 7.20 -2.73 -1.73
N SER A 62 7.88 -2.98 -2.86
CA SER A 62 8.44 -4.29 -3.19
C SER A 62 9.41 -4.89 -2.16
N PRO A 63 10.38 -4.16 -1.55
CA PRO A 63 11.29 -4.75 -0.57
C PRO A 63 10.56 -5.17 0.72
N LEU A 64 9.53 -4.42 1.13
CA LEU A 64 8.72 -4.79 2.29
C LEU A 64 7.93 -6.07 2.02
N VAL A 65 7.34 -6.21 0.84
CA VAL A 65 6.65 -7.46 0.47
C VAL A 65 7.64 -8.62 0.44
N ALA A 66 8.82 -8.45 -0.15
CA ALA A 66 9.86 -9.47 -0.19
C ALA A 66 10.32 -9.91 1.21
N PHE A 67 10.43 -8.97 2.16
CA PHE A 67 10.73 -9.27 3.56
C PHE A 67 9.62 -10.06 4.26
N LEU A 68 8.36 -9.86 3.85
CA LEU A 68 7.21 -10.52 4.47
C LEU A 68 6.93 -11.92 3.91
N CYS A 69 7.49 -12.27 2.74
CA CYS A 69 7.56 -13.64 2.21
C CYS A 69 8.35 -14.58 3.12
#